data_AF-A0A8S3JGH4-F1
#
_entry.id   AF-A0A8S3JGH4-F1
#
_cell.length_a   1.000
_cell.length_b   1.000
_cell.length_c   1.000
_cell.angle_alpha   90.00
_cell.angle_beta   90.00
_cell.angle_gamma   90.00
#
_symmetry.space_group_name_H-M   'P 1'
#
loop_
_entity.id
_entity.type
_entity.pdbx_description
1 polymer ?
#
loop_
_entity_poly.entity_id
_entity_poly.type
_entity_poly.pdbx_seq_one_letter_code
_entity_poly.pdbx_strand_id
1 'polypeptide(L)'
;MYCDLRCFDSTTTTSETTTTTVINCSNPPSSANTLVYSENFVSGSTTISQCTVWRSFIATLTPRNYTVLRMNGTLSSTDRTCCNETVISNIALALRTTTAYGPVASNNLSWAVGSDGSPYGLTSLGTLGSCTNTGYIVRPCISNSNW
;
A
#
# COMPACT_ATOMS: atom_id res chain seq x y z
N MET A 1 16.32 11.18 -3.17
CA MET A 1 16.27 9.72 -3.42
C MET A 1 14.96 9.23 -2.78
N TYR A 2 13.86 9.18 -3.54
CA TYR A 2 12.48 8.73 -3.20
C TYR A 2 11.99 7.40 -3.90
N CYS A 3 12.08 6.26 -3.21
CA CYS A 3 11.80 4.87 -3.68
C CYS A 3 10.29 4.44 -3.77
N ASP A 4 10.01 3.32 -4.46
CA ASP A 4 8.72 2.56 -4.45
C ASP A 4 8.90 1.04 -4.25
N LEU A 5 7.95 0.40 -3.55
CA LEU A 5 7.64 -1.02 -3.26
C LEU A 5 8.68 -2.05 -2.79
N ARG A 6 9.95 -1.84 -3.07
CA ARG A 6 11.14 -2.26 -2.33
C ARG A 6 12.26 -1.46 -2.97
N CYS A 7 13.28 -1.05 -2.21
CA CYS A 7 14.48 -0.50 -2.82
C CYS A 7 14.97 -1.50 -3.88
N PHE A 8 14.72 -1.23 -5.16
CA PHE A 8 15.24 -2.03 -6.23
C PHE A 8 16.73 -1.68 -6.28
N ASP A 9 17.58 -2.70 -6.15
CA ASP A 9 18.99 -2.49 -6.46
C ASP A 9 19.05 -2.09 -7.94
N SER A 10 19.54 -0.87 -8.19
CA SER A 10 19.66 -0.22 -9.50
C SER A 10 20.41 -1.03 -10.58
N THR A 11 20.93 -2.21 -10.23
CA THR A 11 21.73 -3.07 -11.08
C THR A 11 20.95 -4.20 -11.78
N THR A 12 19.66 -4.44 -11.45
CA THR A 12 18.87 -5.51 -12.10
C THR A 12 17.44 -5.13 -12.43
N THR A 13 17.01 -5.37 -13.68
CA THR A 13 15.60 -5.26 -14.10
C THR A 13 14.79 -6.30 -13.34
N THR A 14 14.10 -5.84 -12.31
CA THR A 14 13.35 -6.68 -11.38
C THR A 14 11.87 -6.28 -11.42
N SER A 15 11.00 -7.28 -11.38
CA SER A 15 9.55 -7.15 -11.46
C SER A 15 8.96 -7.68 -10.15
N GLU A 16 8.11 -6.89 -9.50
CA GLU A 16 7.42 -7.28 -8.27
C GLU A 16 5.92 -7.13 -8.42
N THR A 17 5.18 -8.19 -8.11
CA THR A 17 3.73 -8.08 -7.95
C THR A 17 3.43 -7.72 -6.51
N THR A 18 2.81 -6.57 -6.30
CA THR A 18 2.36 -6.12 -4.99
C THR A 18 0.88 -6.33 -4.87
N THR A 19 0.45 -6.89 -3.73
CA THR A 19 -0.95 -7.07 -3.40
C THR A 19 -1.26 -6.37 -2.08
N THR A 20 -2.23 -5.46 -2.12
CA THR A 20 -2.84 -4.85 -0.93
C THR A 20 -4.27 -5.35 -0.80
N THR A 21 -4.59 -5.94 0.35
CA THR A 21 -5.90 -6.53 0.62
C THR A 21 -6.50 -5.92 1.87
N VAL A 22 -7.78 -5.53 1.79
CA VAL A 22 -8.57 -5.08 2.94
C VAL A 22 -9.81 -5.96 3.10
N ILE A 23 -9.99 -6.60 4.27
CA ILE A 23 -11.03 -7.61 4.57
C ILE A 23 -11.76 -7.26 5.87
N ASN A 24 -12.97 -7.81 6.07
CA ASN A 24 -13.75 -7.82 7.32
C ASN A 24 -13.63 -9.19 8.07
N CYS A 25 -13.58 -9.21 9.41
CA CYS A 25 -13.08 -10.34 10.23
C CYS A 25 -14.22 -11.27 10.67
N SER A 26 -15.46 -10.85 10.47
CA SER A 26 -16.62 -11.55 11.01
C SER A 26 -17.18 -12.64 10.09
N ASN A 27 -16.56 -12.93 8.94
CA ASN A 27 -16.97 -14.02 8.05
C ASN A 27 -15.77 -14.65 7.31
N PRO A 28 -15.81 -15.96 7.00
CA PRO A 28 -14.90 -16.51 5.99
C PRO A 28 -15.05 -15.71 4.69
N PRO A 29 -14.01 -15.59 3.85
CA PRO A 29 -14.02 -14.71 2.68
C PRO A 29 -15.07 -15.19 1.68
N SER A 30 -16.30 -14.70 1.81
CA SER A 30 -17.13 -14.48 0.64
C SER A 30 -16.43 -13.38 -0.15
N SER A 31 -16.16 -13.64 -1.42
CA SER A 31 -15.49 -12.71 -2.35
C SER A 31 -16.16 -11.34 -2.45
N ALA A 32 -17.35 -11.17 -1.86
CA ALA A 32 -18.12 -9.93 -1.84
C ALA A 32 -17.56 -8.82 -0.93
N ASN A 33 -16.74 -9.13 0.08
CA ASN A 33 -16.28 -8.14 1.08
C ASN A 33 -14.77 -7.89 1.10
N THR A 34 -14.04 -8.46 0.15
CA THR A 34 -12.60 -8.27 0.02
C THR A 34 -12.32 -7.24 -1.06
N LEU A 35 -11.59 -6.18 -0.72
CA LEU A 35 -11.00 -5.29 -1.72
C LEU A 35 -9.55 -5.66 -1.93
N VAL A 36 -9.15 -5.77 -3.19
CA VAL A 36 -7.77 -6.08 -3.57
C VAL A 36 -7.28 -5.06 -4.58
N TYR A 37 -6.10 -4.52 -4.33
CA TYR A 37 -5.24 -3.91 -5.33
C TYR A 37 -4.09 -4.86 -5.60
N SER A 38 -3.88 -5.26 -6.85
CA SER A 38 -2.77 -6.13 -7.23
C SER A 38 -2.20 -5.67 -8.56
N GLU A 39 -0.94 -5.26 -8.58
CA GLU A 39 -0.28 -4.72 -9.76
C GLU A 39 1.17 -5.15 -9.82
N ASN A 40 1.71 -5.19 -11.03
CA ASN A 40 3.11 -5.49 -11.28
C ASN A 40 3.93 -4.21 -11.46
N PHE A 41 5.03 -4.10 -10.73
CA PHE A 41 5.94 -2.97 -10.73
C PHE A 41 7.28 -3.40 -11.28
N VAL A 42 7.74 -2.72 -12.33
CA VAL A 42 9.02 -2.97 -12.97
C VAL A 42 9.95 -1.81 -12.69
N SER A 43 11.13 -2.11 -12.15
CA SER A 43 12.18 -1.11 -11.91
C SER A 43 12.52 -0.33 -13.18
N GLY A 44 12.71 0.98 -13.06
CA GLY A 44 12.96 1.91 -14.16
C GLY A 44 11.73 2.35 -14.96
N SER A 45 10.56 1.73 -14.76
CA SER A 45 9.34 2.04 -15.51
C SER A 45 8.49 3.13 -14.84
N THR A 46 7.73 3.88 -15.64
CA THR A 46 6.70 4.83 -15.16
C THR A 46 5.37 4.11 -14.89
N THR A 47 4.65 4.52 -13.84
CA THR A 47 3.49 3.80 -13.29
C THR A 47 2.11 4.30 -13.74
N ILE A 48 1.94 4.67 -15.01
CA ILE A 48 0.68 5.29 -15.48
C ILE A 48 -0.53 4.36 -15.30
N SER A 49 -0.40 3.07 -15.65
CA SER A 49 -1.48 2.10 -15.51
C SER A 49 -1.73 1.74 -14.04
N GLN A 50 -0.68 1.47 -13.27
CA GLN A 50 -0.77 1.12 -11.85
C GLN A 50 -1.42 2.27 -11.06
N CYS A 51 -1.09 3.52 -11.39
CA CYS A 51 -1.71 4.69 -10.79
C CYS A 51 -3.22 4.75 -11.05
N THR A 52 -3.64 4.45 -12.28
CA THR A 52 -5.07 4.46 -12.66
C THR A 52 -5.85 3.39 -11.90
N VAL A 53 -5.27 2.20 -11.76
CA VAL A 53 -5.87 1.10 -10.98
C VAL A 53 -5.87 1.43 -9.49
N TRP A 54 -4.81 2.04 -8.97
CA TRP A 54 -4.75 2.49 -7.58
C TRP A 54 -5.82 3.52 -7.25
N ARG A 55 -6.02 4.52 -8.12
CA ARG A 55 -7.11 5.51 -8.01
C ARG A 55 -8.48 4.85 -7.96
N SER A 56 -8.69 3.85 -8.81
CA SER A 56 -9.93 3.07 -8.83
C SER A 56 -10.12 2.29 -7.53
N PHE A 57 -9.07 1.63 -7.04
CA PHE A 57 -9.08 0.90 -5.77
C PHE A 57 -9.39 1.81 -4.58
N ILE A 58 -8.68 2.93 -4.39
CA ILE A 58 -8.92 3.83 -3.25
C ILE A 58 -10.32 4.46 -3.30
N ALA A 59 -10.90 4.65 -4.49
CA ALA A 59 -12.28 5.10 -4.66
C ALA A 59 -13.31 4.06 -4.19
N THR A 60 -12.94 2.78 -4.08
CA THR A 60 -13.81 1.74 -3.50
C THR A 60 -13.72 1.66 -1.97
N LEU A 61 -12.77 2.34 -1.32
CA LEU A 61 -12.56 2.30 0.13
C LEU A 61 -13.62 3.12 0.91
N THR A 62 -14.90 2.79 0.77
CA THR A 62 -16.00 3.44 1.52
C THR A 62 -15.93 3.11 3.01
N PRO A 63 -16.53 3.92 3.90
CA PRO A 63 -16.68 3.56 5.31
C PRO A 63 -17.38 2.21 5.47
N ARG A 64 -16.70 1.24 6.11
CA ARG A 64 -17.22 -0.07 6.50
C ARG A 64 -16.30 -0.68 7.57
N ASN A 65 -16.73 -1.78 8.16
CA ASN A 65 -15.95 -2.50 9.16
C ASN A 65 -14.82 -3.28 8.48
N TYR A 66 -13.67 -2.63 8.31
CA TYR A 66 -12.44 -3.28 7.90
C TYR A 66 -11.70 -3.79 9.12
N THR A 67 -11.10 -4.97 9.00
CA THR A 67 -10.56 -5.68 10.14
C THR A 67 -9.22 -6.34 9.87
N VAL A 68 -8.88 -6.55 8.59
CA VAL A 68 -7.56 -6.96 8.14
C VAL A 68 -7.12 -6.04 7.03
N LEU A 69 -5.96 -5.42 7.20
CA LEU A 69 -5.18 -4.82 6.13
C LEU A 69 -3.91 -5.64 5.97
N ARG A 70 -3.65 -6.10 4.75
CA ARG A 70 -2.46 -6.88 4.40
C ARG A 70 -1.77 -6.25 3.21
N MET A 71 -0.46 -6.08 3.30
CA MET A 71 0.42 -5.77 2.16
C MET A 71 1.42 -6.91 1.96
N ASN A 72 1.53 -7.37 0.73
CA ASN A 72 2.49 -8.37 0.29
C ASN A 72 3.14 -7.93 -1.02
N GLY A 73 4.37 -8.35 -1.25
CA GLY A 73 5.04 -8.27 -2.54
C GLY A 73 5.84 -9.54 -2.81
N THR A 74 6.01 -9.93 -4.07
CA THR A 74 6.68 -11.19 -4.47
C THR A 74 8.15 -11.26 -4.09
N LEU A 75 8.79 -10.13 -3.77
CA LEU A 75 10.16 -10.11 -3.26
C LEU A 75 10.21 -10.31 -1.73
N SER A 76 9.06 -10.26 -1.04
CA SER A 76 8.91 -10.58 0.39
C SER A 76 8.56 -12.03 0.66
N SER A 77 9.19 -12.60 1.68
CA SER A 77 8.63 -13.75 2.37
C SER A 77 7.66 -13.38 3.50
N THR A 78 7.63 -12.11 3.94
CA THR A 78 6.84 -11.68 5.10
C THR A 78 5.69 -10.76 4.69
N ASP A 79 4.46 -11.17 5.00
CA ASP A 79 3.27 -10.32 4.93
C ASP A 79 3.31 -9.21 5.99
N ARG A 80 2.90 -8.00 5.62
CA ARG A 80 2.68 -6.89 6.55
C ARG A 80 1.19 -6.82 6.86
N THR A 81 0.80 -7.17 8.09
CA THR A 81 -0.61 -7.28 8.47
C THR A 81 -0.94 -6.35 9.64
N CYS A 82 -2.02 -5.57 9.49
CA CYS A 82 -2.66 -4.83 10.57
C CYS A 82 -4.03 -5.45 10.86
N CYS A 83 -4.33 -5.68 12.14
CA CYS A 83 -5.61 -6.20 12.60
C CYS A 83 -6.37 -5.20 13.50
N ASN A 84 -5.91 -3.95 13.59
CA ASN A 84 -6.55 -2.92 14.40
C ASN A 84 -7.61 -2.19 13.56
N GLU A 85 -8.88 -2.48 13.81
CA GLU A 85 -10.02 -1.97 13.03
C GLU A 85 -10.07 -0.44 12.97
N THR A 86 -9.72 0.24 14.06
CA THR A 86 -9.65 1.71 14.10
C THR A 86 -8.55 2.24 13.18
N VAL A 87 -7.36 1.63 13.23
CA VAL A 87 -6.23 2.00 12.36
C VAL A 87 -6.58 1.74 10.90
N ILE A 88 -7.18 0.59 10.58
CA ILE A 88 -7.54 0.23 9.21
C ILE A 88 -8.63 1.16 8.66
N SER A 89 -9.65 1.48 9.46
CA SER A 89 -10.72 2.39 9.06
C SER A 89 -10.18 3.80 8.77
N ASN A 90 -9.25 4.29 9.60
CA ASN A 90 -8.59 5.56 9.37
C ASN A 90 -7.69 5.54 8.13
N ILE A 91 -6.97 4.45 7.87
CA ILE A 91 -6.16 4.27 6.65
C ILE A 91 -7.07 4.28 5.41
N ALA A 92 -8.17 3.53 5.43
CA ALA A 92 -9.10 3.44 4.31
C ALA A 92 -9.75 4.79 4.01
N LEU A 93 -10.18 5.51 5.05
CA LEU A 93 -10.70 6.87 4.93
C LEU A 93 -9.62 7.80 4.34
N ALA A 94 -8.42 7.80 4.91
CA ALA A 94 -7.32 8.68 4.50
C ALA A 94 -6.92 8.47 3.04
N LEU A 95 -6.85 7.21 2.57
CA LEU A 95 -6.60 6.88 1.17
C LEU A 95 -7.72 7.37 0.27
N ARG A 96 -8.98 7.13 0.64
CA ARG A 96 -10.16 7.56 -0.14
C ARG A 96 -10.23 9.08 -0.27
N THR A 97 -10.03 9.81 0.83
CA THR A 97 -10.17 11.27 0.87
C THR A 97 -8.88 12.00 0.54
N THR A 98 -7.81 11.28 0.19
CA THR A 98 -6.48 11.86 -0.07
C THR A 98 -6.02 12.78 1.06
N THR A 99 -6.12 12.30 2.30
CA THR A 99 -5.68 13.01 3.50
C THR A 99 -4.56 12.26 4.20
N ALA A 100 -3.73 12.98 4.96
CA ALA A 100 -2.65 12.35 5.71
C ALA A 100 -3.19 11.60 6.94
N TYR A 101 -2.54 10.49 7.29
CA TYR A 101 -2.81 9.75 8.52
C TYR A 101 -1.52 9.08 9.03
N GLY A 102 -1.34 9.07 10.35
CA GLY A 102 -0.18 8.48 11.00
C GLY A 102 1.07 9.38 11.01
N PRO A 103 2.22 8.82 11.41
CA PRO A 103 2.46 7.40 11.73
C PRO A 103 1.68 6.88 12.95
N VAL A 104 1.15 5.67 12.87
CA VAL A 104 0.50 4.96 13.99
C VAL A 104 1.01 3.53 14.10
N ALA A 105 1.33 3.08 15.32
CA ALA A 105 1.81 1.73 15.55
C ALA A 105 0.67 0.70 15.52
N SER A 106 0.88 -0.42 14.81
CA SER A 106 0.03 -1.62 14.89
C SER A 106 0.82 -2.86 14.48
N ASN A 107 0.72 -3.94 15.25
CA ASN A 107 1.36 -5.24 14.98
C ASN A 107 2.88 -5.13 14.72
N ASN A 108 3.60 -4.32 15.51
CA ASN A 108 5.04 -4.03 15.36
C ASN A 108 5.42 -3.33 14.04
N LEU A 109 4.45 -2.73 13.36
CA LEU A 109 4.63 -1.91 12.16
C LEU A 109 4.17 -0.49 12.44
N SER A 110 4.64 0.47 11.63
CA SER A 110 4.24 1.87 11.71
C SER A 110 3.47 2.24 10.45
N TRP A 111 2.16 2.40 10.57
CA TRP A 111 1.30 2.65 9.42
C TRP A 111 1.16 4.15 9.18
N ALA A 112 1.32 4.57 7.93
CA ALA A 112 1.01 5.94 7.53
C ALA A 112 0.43 6.01 6.12
N VAL A 113 -0.41 7.02 5.92
CA VAL A 113 -0.94 7.44 4.63
C VAL A 113 -0.49 8.88 4.40
N GLY A 114 0.01 9.19 3.23
CA GLY A 114 0.55 10.51 2.96
C GLY A 114 0.86 10.73 1.50
N SER A 115 1.18 11.98 1.18
CA SER A 115 1.56 12.39 -0.15
C SER A 115 3.09 12.46 -0.27
N ASP A 116 3.60 11.81 -1.30
CA ASP A 116 4.88 12.14 -1.92
C ASP A 116 4.68 12.02 -3.47
N GLY A 117 3.49 12.43 -3.91
CA GLY A 117 2.81 12.11 -5.17
C GLY A 117 1.30 12.11 -4.97
N SER A 118 0.50 12.25 -6.04
CA SER A 118 -0.97 12.28 -5.97
C SER A 118 -1.62 11.23 -6.87
N PRO A 119 -2.52 10.38 -6.35
CA PRO A 119 -3.02 10.22 -4.98
C PRO A 119 -2.01 9.75 -3.92
N TYR A 120 -2.47 9.77 -2.66
CA TYR A 120 -1.73 9.36 -1.46
C TYR A 120 -1.37 7.86 -1.51
N GLY A 121 -0.21 7.53 -0.96
CA GLY A 121 0.28 6.16 -0.81
C GLY A 121 0.10 5.62 0.61
N LEU A 122 0.48 4.36 0.80
CA LEU A 122 0.41 3.63 2.07
C LEU A 122 1.78 3.07 2.44
N THR A 123 2.18 3.15 3.71
CA THR A 123 3.44 2.59 4.21
C THR A 123 3.22 1.83 5.52
N SER A 124 4.03 0.79 5.76
CA SER A 124 4.14 0.12 7.06
C SER A 124 5.43 0.47 7.83
N LEU A 125 6.13 1.53 7.40
CA LEU A 125 7.37 2.06 8.01
C LEU A 125 7.19 3.40 8.75
N GLY A 126 6.04 4.04 8.60
CA GLY A 126 5.71 5.33 9.23
C GLY A 126 6.13 6.56 8.43
N THR A 127 6.94 6.39 7.39
CA THR A 127 7.31 7.44 6.44
C THR A 127 7.15 6.96 5.00
N LEU A 128 6.70 7.86 4.13
CA LEU A 128 6.57 7.59 2.69
C LEU A 128 7.83 7.94 1.89
N GLY A 129 8.69 8.82 2.41
CA GLY A 129 9.86 9.35 1.71
C GLY A 129 11.17 8.58 1.93
N SER A 130 11.13 7.45 2.63
CA SER A 130 12.32 6.65 2.92
C SER A 130 11.95 5.17 2.88
N CYS A 131 12.20 4.50 1.74
CA CYS A 131 12.23 3.05 1.75
C CYS A 131 13.53 2.60 2.41
N THR A 132 13.39 1.82 3.47
CA THR A 132 14.46 0.98 3.99
C THR A 132 14.17 -0.45 3.52
N ASN A 133 15.19 -1.27 3.24
CA ASN A 133 14.99 -2.71 3.09
C ASN A 133 14.96 -3.31 4.51
N THR A 134 13.91 -3.95 5.01
CA THR A 134 12.81 -4.72 4.37
C THR A 134 11.42 -4.05 4.39
N GLY A 135 11.34 -2.75 4.22
CA GLY A 135 10.12 -1.96 4.26
C GLY A 135 9.22 -2.01 3.02
N TYR A 136 7.92 -1.77 3.22
CA TYR A 136 6.91 -1.72 2.15
C TYR A 136 6.18 -0.38 2.14
N ILE A 137 6.15 0.21 0.96
CA ILE A 137 5.46 1.45 0.66
C ILE A 137 4.76 1.24 -0.68
N VAL A 138 3.45 1.43 -0.75
CA VAL A 138 2.65 1.36 -1.98
C VAL A 138 2.40 2.78 -2.45
N ARG A 139 3.08 3.23 -3.52
CA ARG A 139 2.88 4.57 -4.10
C ARG A 139 2.75 4.54 -5.63
N PRO A 140 1.66 3.97 -6.17
CA PRO A 140 1.56 3.72 -7.61
C PRO A 140 1.48 4.99 -8.46
N CYS A 141 1.32 6.17 -7.85
CA CYS A 141 1.18 7.46 -8.52
C CYS A 141 2.36 8.40 -8.26
N ILE A 142 3.55 7.86 -8.05
CA ILE A 142 4.78 8.64 -8.03
C ILE A 142 5.03 9.32 -9.38
N SER A 143 5.58 10.55 -9.35
CA SER A 143 5.91 11.31 -10.55
C SER A 143 7.26 10.94 -11.18
N ASN A 144 7.87 9.84 -10.73
CA ASN A 144 9.17 9.34 -11.18
C ASN A 144 9.07 7.86 -11.56
N SER A 145 10.13 7.32 -12.16
CA SER A 145 10.24 5.88 -12.40
C SER A 145 10.18 5.10 -11.08
N ASN A 146 9.75 3.84 -11.14
CA ASN A 146 9.91 2.88 -10.04
C ASN A 146 11.38 2.61 -9.79
N TRP A 147 11.78 2.60 -8.52
CA TRP A 147 13.12 2.24 -8.10
C TRP A 147 13.17 1.96 -6.60
#